data_AF-E4Z4P6-F1
#
_entry.id   AF-E4Z4P6-F1
#
_cell.length_a   1.000
_cell.length_b   1.000
_cell.length_c   1.000
_cell.angle_alpha   90.00
_cell.angle_beta   90.00
_cell.angle_gamma   90.00
#
_symmetry.space_group_name_H-M   'P 1'
#
loop_
_entity.id
_entity.type
_entity.pdbx_description
1 polymer ?
#
loop_
_entity_poly.entity_id
_entity_poly.type
_entity_poly.pdbx_seq_one_letter_code
_entity_poly.pdbx_strand_id
1 'polypeptide(L)'
;MPPESLDDYEEETLTQTRDIWACGVVMYYVTYFRHPFFENSKMKTNLNIYEATNPFQKCDSLIAACLKKDPNERVQNACLLAEHRNIRDLICQLEAGILPCQLSFDESYESCLKLAVKKMKTEKEISAIERKADLELQRLYPGEDKDELKLKGIGFYFGDDAQSSRRPFRNRSDLTKIASAIEKGMKHFNLKFHFWGDINFECGNWTFKSPELQELDNDEYTSWKLSIKNTDRRFRYIAIGENIRPGTGEVSARSGIIKSRTVNEEEYVETPHITGGFIRWNVFLTFL
;
A
#
# COMPACT_ATOMS: atom_id res chain seq x y z
N MET A 1 -5.73 33.77 1.44
CA MET A 1 -4.39 33.72 2.07
C MET A 1 -4.47 34.43 3.41
N PRO A 2 -3.69 34.01 4.41
CA PRO A 2 -3.64 34.69 5.70
C PRO A 2 -2.83 36.01 5.61
N PRO A 3 -2.99 36.93 6.58
CA PRO A 3 -2.37 38.26 6.55
C PRO A 3 -0.84 38.22 6.44
N GLU A 4 -0.18 37.32 7.17
CA GLU A 4 1.28 37.15 7.19
C GLU A 4 1.88 36.65 5.87
N SER A 5 1.06 36.12 4.95
CA SER A 5 1.50 35.76 3.59
C SER A 5 1.28 36.90 2.58
N LEU A 6 0.60 37.96 3.02
CA LEU A 6 0.30 39.11 2.19
C LEU A 6 1.29 40.26 2.44
N ASP A 7 1.78 40.36 3.67
CA ASP A 7 2.85 41.26 4.06
C ASP A 7 4.20 40.63 3.65
N ASP A 8 5.01 41.35 2.87
CA ASP A 8 6.28 40.84 2.30
C ASP A 8 7.36 40.70 3.39
N TYR A 9 7.15 39.80 4.36
CA TYR A 9 8.13 39.48 5.40
C TYR A 9 9.27 38.64 4.81
N GLU A 10 10.51 39.13 4.93
CA GLU A 10 11.72 38.47 4.41
C GLU A 10 12.06 37.13 5.12
N GLU A 11 11.43 36.85 6.27
CA GLU A 11 11.54 35.59 7.00
C GLU A 11 10.16 34.96 7.17
N GLU A 12 9.62 34.41 6.07
CA GLU A 12 8.33 33.73 6.08
C GLU A 12 8.45 32.41 6.88
N THR A 13 8.18 32.46 8.18
CA THR A 13 8.09 31.25 9.02
C THR A 13 6.76 30.56 8.73
N LEU A 14 6.80 29.55 7.85
CA LEU A 14 5.64 28.73 7.50
C LEU A 14 5.24 27.85 8.70
N THR A 15 4.22 28.28 9.45
CA THR A 15 3.69 27.54 10.60
C THR A 15 2.29 26.99 10.33
N GLN A 16 1.86 26.02 11.14
CA GLN A 16 0.53 25.39 11.10
C GLN A 16 -0.63 26.40 11.27
N THR A 17 -0.35 27.60 11.79
CA THR A 17 -1.34 28.67 12.00
C THR A 17 -1.94 29.21 10.68
N ARG A 18 -1.29 28.97 9.53
CA ARG A 18 -1.83 29.29 8.20
C ARG A 18 -3.01 28.38 7.84
N ASP A 19 -2.91 27.11 8.19
CA ASP A 19 -3.98 26.12 7.95
C ASP A 19 -5.18 26.42 8.83
N ILE A 20 -4.95 26.89 10.07
CA ILE A 20 -6.01 27.37 10.97
C ILE A 20 -6.76 28.55 10.38
N TRP A 21 -6.07 29.51 9.77
CA TRP A 21 -6.73 30.61 9.05
C TRP A 21 -7.58 30.09 7.89
N ALA A 22 -7.06 29.17 7.08
CA ALA A 22 -7.81 28.55 5.99
C ALA A 22 -9.06 27.82 6.51
N CYS A 23 -8.96 27.10 7.63
CA CYS A 23 -10.10 26.48 8.30
C CYS A 23 -11.16 27.53 8.70
N GLY A 24 -10.74 28.65 9.29
CA GLY A 24 -11.64 29.76 9.63
C GLY A 24 -12.40 30.32 8.42
N VAL A 25 -11.71 30.49 7.29
CA VAL A 25 -12.31 30.94 6.03
C VAL A 25 -13.34 29.93 5.50
N VAL A 26 -13.01 28.64 5.53
CA VAL A 26 -13.91 27.56 5.09
C VAL A 26 -15.14 27.48 6.00
N MET A 27 -14.95 27.51 7.33
CA MET A 27 -16.06 27.49 8.29
C MET A 27 -17.00 28.68 8.09
N TYR A 28 -16.45 29.88 7.88
CA TYR A 28 -17.25 31.06 7.55
C TYR A 28 -18.02 30.87 6.24
N TYR A 29 -17.34 30.40 5.19
CA TYR A 29 -17.98 30.18 3.88
C TYR A 29 -19.14 29.20 3.97
N VAL A 30 -18.97 28.06 4.65
CA VAL A 30 -20.03 27.06 4.82
C VAL A 30 -21.19 27.60 5.65
N THR A 31 -20.91 28.39 6.69
CA THR A 31 -21.96 28.93 7.59
C THR A 31 -22.79 30.02 6.92
N TYR A 32 -22.16 30.89 6.13
CA TYR A 32 -22.79 32.11 5.59
C TYR A 32 -22.93 32.11 4.07
N PHE A 33 -22.53 31.03 3.39
CA PHE A 33 -22.50 30.89 1.92
C PHE A 33 -21.82 32.06 1.20
N ARG A 34 -20.86 32.71 1.87
CA ARG A 34 -20.10 33.85 1.35
C ARG A 34 -18.67 33.79 1.85
N HIS A 35 -17.71 34.11 0.98
CA HIS A 35 -16.31 34.15 1.38
C HIS A 35 -16.01 35.46 2.13
N PRO A 36 -15.38 35.40 3.33
CA PRO A 36 -15.22 36.57 4.23
C PRO A 36 -14.34 37.67 3.64
N PHE A 37 -13.42 37.32 2.74
CA PHE A 37 -12.44 38.24 2.13
C PHE A 37 -12.40 38.12 0.59
N PHE A 38 -13.56 37.95 -0.07
CA PHE A 38 -13.60 37.76 -1.53
C PHE A 38 -13.30 39.07 -2.25
N GLU A 39 -12.05 39.25 -2.66
CA GLU A 39 -11.58 40.44 -3.36
C GLU A 39 -10.62 40.07 -4.50
N ASN A 40 -10.64 40.87 -5.55
CA ASN A 40 -9.83 40.66 -6.75
C ASN A 40 -8.40 41.22 -6.65
N SER A 41 -8.00 41.78 -5.49
CA SER A 41 -6.69 42.41 -5.30
C SER A 41 -6.09 42.07 -3.94
N LYS A 42 -4.82 41.65 -3.93
CA LYS A 42 -4.00 41.40 -2.73
C LYS A 42 -4.10 42.57 -1.73
N MET A 43 -4.01 43.80 -2.24
CA MET A 43 -4.08 45.02 -1.45
C MET A 43 -5.46 45.23 -0.82
N LYS A 44 -6.54 44.97 -1.57
CA LYS A 44 -7.92 45.09 -1.04
C LYS A 44 -8.23 44.01 -0.01
N THR A 45 -7.76 42.78 -0.24
CA THR A 45 -7.85 41.69 0.74
C THR A 45 -7.15 42.09 2.05
N ASN A 46 -5.95 42.68 1.96
CA ASN A 46 -5.24 43.21 3.14
C ASN A 46 -6.03 44.33 3.83
N LEU A 47 -6.49 45.34 3.11
CA LEU A 47 -7.28 46.43 3.70
C LEU A 47 -8.53 45.89 4.41
N ASN A 48 -9.29 44.98 3.78
CA ASN A 48 -10.47 44.37 4.39
C ASN A 48 -10.17 43.56 5.67
N ILE A 49 -9.00 42.91 5.73
CA ILE A 49 -8.52 42.19 6.92
C ILE A 49 -8.13 43.17 8.04
N TYR A 50 -7.54 44.32 7.69
CA TYR A 50 -7.07 45.33 8.65
C TYR A 50 -8.20 46.23 9.17
N GLU A 51 -9.17 46.57 8.32
CA GLU A 51 -10.35 47.39 8.65
C GLU A 51 -11.45 46.61 9.38
N ALA A 52 -11.34 45.28 9.36
CA ALA A 52 -12.14 44.33 10.10
C ALA A 52 -11.92 44.47 11.63
N THR A 53 -12.38 45.57 12.22
CA THR A 53 -12.23 45.89 13.65
C THR A 53 -13.09 45.01 14.56
N ASN A 54 -14.16 44.41 14.03
CA ASN A 54 -14.93 43.35 14.70
C ASN A 54 -15.98 42.70 13.76
N PRO A 55 -15.61 42.07 12.62
CA PRO A 55 -16.59 41.69 11.58
C PRO A 55 -17.54 40.58 12.01
N PHE A 56 -17.21 39.88 13.09
CA PHE A 56 -17.76 38.59 13.44
C PHE A 56 -18.54 38.63 14.76
N GLN A 57 -19.09 39.79 15.12
CA GLN A 57 -19.82 40.02 16.39
C GLN A 57 -21.01 39.05 16.62
N LYS A 58 -21.45 38.33 15.57
CA LYS A 58 -22.48 37.27 15.63
C LYS A 58 -21.97 35.88 15.21
N CYS A 59 -20.71 35.74 14.83
CA CYS A 59 -20.19 34.46 14.36
C CYS A 59 -19.71 33.61 15.53
N ASP A 60 -19.89 32.30 15.37
CA ASP A 60 -19.43 31.26 16.29
C ASP A 60 -18.00 31.59 16.78
N SER A 61 -17.80 31.52 18.09
CA SER A 61 -16.54 31.84 18.78
C SER A 61 -15.34 31.15 18.14
N LEU A 62 -15.58 30.01 17.50
CA LEU A 62 -14.60 29.24 16.77
C LEU A 62 -14.08 29.91 15.49
N ILE A 63 -14.97 30.49 14.68
CA ILE A 63 -14.58 31.20 13.45
C ILE A 63 -13.74 32.43 13.83
N ALA A 64 -14.14 33.13 14.88
CA ALA A 64 -13.40 34.29 15.40
C ALA A 64 -12.02 33.90 15.97
N ALA A 65 -11.90 32.73 16.60
CA ALA A 65 -10.63 32.21 17.10
C ALA A 65 -9.67 31.80 15.97
N CYS A 66 -10.18 31.33 14.83
CA CYS A 66 -9.37 30.99 13.66
C CYS A 66 -8.94 32.22 12.85
N LEU A 67 -9.79 33.25 12.75
CA LEU A 67 -9.57 34.44 11.92
C LEU A 67 -8.90 35.60 12.68
N LYS A 68 -8.04 35.30 13.65
CA LYS A 68 -7.19 36.30 14.32
C LYS A 68 -6.08 36.77 13.39
N LYS A 69 -5.84 38.08 13.39
CA LYS A 69 -4.81 38.68 12.55
C LYS A 69 -3.41 38.18 12.92
N ASP A 70 -3.05 38.30 14.20
CA ASP A 70 -1.80 37.75 14.74
C ASP A 70 -1.84 36.22 14.71
N PRO A 71 -0.93 35.54 13.99
CA PRO A 71 -0.83 34.08 13.98
C PRO A 71 -0.72 33.45 15.37
N ASN A 72 -0.08 34.13 16.32
CA ASN A 72 0.11 33.63 17.69
C ASN A 72 -1.16 33.67 18.54
N GLU A 73 -2.11 34.53 18.17
CA GLU A 73 -3.42 34.62 18.81
C GLU A 73 -4.45 33.64 18.23
N ARG A 74 -4.13 32.98 17.12
CA ARG A 74 -5.01 31.95 16.53
C ARG A 74 -5.02 30.70 17.40
N VAL A 75 -6.10 29.93 17.32
CA VAL A 75 -6.18 28.61 17.95
C VAL A 75 -5.03 27.72 17.45
N GLN A 76 -4.19 27.24 18.36
CA GLN A 76 -2.87 26.68 17.99
C GLN A 76 -2.92 25.22 17.50
N ASN A 77 -4.06 24.52 17.59
CA ASN A 77 -4.12 23.10 17.24
C ASN A 77 -5.54 22.60 16.94
N ALA A 78 -5.66 21.57 16.09
CA ALA A 78 -6.89 20.79 15.90
C ALA A 78 -7.40 20.16 17.22
N CYS A 79 -6.51 19.92 18.19
CA CYS A 79 -6.90 19.45 19.52
C CYS A 79 -7.76 20.45 20.30
N LEU A 80 -7.60 21.77 20.09
CA LEU A 80 -8.47 22.77 20.72
C LEU A 80 -9.80 22.94 19.95
N LEU A 81 -9.82 22.61 18.65
CA LEU A 81 -11.07 22.42 17.89
C LEU A 81 -11.85 21.19 18.42
N ALA A 82 -11.14 20.15 18.87
CA ALA A 82 -11.71 18.96 19.51
C ALA A 82 -12.36 19.22 20.87
N GLU A 83 -11.92 20.24 21.59
CA GLU A 83 -12.54 20.65 22.86
C GLU A 83 -13.72 21.61 22.67
N HIS A 84 -13.93 22.13 21.46
CA HIS A 84 -15.04 23.02 21.20
C HIS A 84 -16.38 22.27 21.31
N ARG A 85 -17.28 22.80 22.14
CA ARG A 85 -18.58 22.17 22.46
C ARG A 85 -19.42 21.76 21.24
N ASN A 86 -19.23 22.41 20.09
CA ASN A 86 -19.98 22.14 18.86
C ASN A 86 -19.37 21.00 18.00
N ILE A 87 -18.10 20.64 18.19
CA ILE A 87 -17.36 19.69 17.32
C ILE A 87 -16.81 18.50 18.11
N ARG A 88 -16.69 18.63 19.44
CA ARG A 88 -16.20 17.58 20.34
C ARG A 88 -16.82 16.20 20.09
N ASP A 89 -18.15 16.14 19.99
CA ASP A 89 -18.88 14.88 19.79
C ASP A 89 -18.69 14.26 18.39
N LEU A 90 -18.26 15.06 17.41
CA LEU A 90 -17.95 14.61 16.05
C LEU A 90 -16.50 14.11 15.93
N ILE A 91 -15.57 14.65 16.72
CA ILE A 91 -14.15 14.30 16.66
C ILE A 91 -13.85 12.95 17.33
N CYS A 92 -14.58 12.56 18.37
CA CYS A 92 -14.48 11.21 18.92
C CYS A 92 -14.77 10.09 17.89
N GLN A 93 -15.44 10.40 16.77
CA GLN A 93 -15.65 9.45 15.67
C GLN A 93 -14.43 9.32 14.73
N LEU A 94 -13.52 10.31 14.73
CA LEU A 94 -12.34 10.37 13.87
C LEU A 94 -11.07 9.80 14.52
N GLU A 95 -11.01 9.72 15.86
CA GLU A 95 -9.86 9.14 16.60
C GLU A 95 -9.62 7.65 16.32
N ALA A 96 -10.51 6.99 15.58
CA ALA A 96 -10.29 5.66 15.03
C ALA A 96 -9.38 5.63 13.76
N GLY A 97 -8.95 6.79 13.25
CA GLY A 97 -8.56 6.93 11.84
C GLY A 97 -7.08 6.78 11.48
N ILE A 98 -6.15 7.54 12.06
CA ILE A 98 -4.77 7.62 11.54
C ILE A 98 -3.79 7.93 12.67
N LEU A 99 -2.80 7.05 12.89
CA LEU A 99 -1.70 7.31 13.81
C LEU A 99 -0.82 8.45 13.28
N PRO A 100 -0.41 9.42 14.13
CA PRO A 100 0.55 10.45 13.74
C PRO A 100 1.84 9.79 13.25
N CYS A 101 2.19 10.01 11.98
CA CYS A 101 3.47 9.60 11.42
C CYS A 101 4.30 10.86 11.18
N GLN A 102 5.49 10.93 11.78
CA GLN A 102 6.41 12.03 11.54
C GLN A 102 6.98 11.90 10.13
N LEU A 103 6.64 12.84 9.25
CA LEU A 103 7.24 12.93 7.93
C LEU A 103 8.64 13.56 8.05
N SER A 104 9.68 12.80 7.75
CA SER A 104 11.04 13.30 7.61
C SER A 104 11.40 13.39 6.14
N PHE A 105 11.86 14.55 5.69
CA PHE A 105 12.44 14.73 4.37
C PHE A 105 13.96 14.78 4.51
N ASP A 106 14.68 14.12 3.61
CA ASP A 106 16.12 14.31 3.45
C ASP A 106 16.34 15.77 2.99
N GLU A 107 17.21 16.51 3.67
CA GLU A 107 17.46 17.93 3.41
C GLU A 107 18.00 18.18 1.99
N SER A 108 18.52 17.15 1.33
CA SER A 108 18.93 17.24 -0.07
C SER A 108 17.75 17.04 -1.02
N TYR A 109 17.30 18.14 -1.62
CA TYR A 109 16.36 18.12 -2.77
C TYR A 109 16.81 17.14 -3.86
N GLU A 110 18.12 17.06 -4.13
CA GLU A 110 18.67 16.16 -5.15
C GLU A 110 18.50 14.68 -4.76
N SER A 111 18.69 14.34 -3.48
CA SER A 111 18.45 12.99 -2.95
C SER A 111 16.97 12.60 -3.07
N CYS A 112 16.07 13.48 -2.62
CA CYS A 112 14.62 13.28 -2.75
C CYS A 112 14.18 13.12 -4.21
N LEU A 113 14.71 13.93 -5.12
CA LEU A 113 14.38 13.86 -6.54
C LEU A 113 14.89 12.56 -7.18
N LYS A 114 16.11 12.11 -6.85
CA LYS A 114 16.66 10.83 -7.33
C LYS A 114 15.82 9.65 -6.85
N LEU A 115 15.41 9.66 -5.58
CA LEU A 115 14.53 8.63 -5.02
C LEU A 115 13.16 8.62 -5.70
N ALA A 116 12.55 9.79 -5.90
CA ALA A 116 11.26 9.92 -6.57
C ALA A 116 11.33 9.42 -8.03
N VAL A 117 12.34 9.83 -8.79
CA VAL A 117 12.56 9.36 -10.17
C VAL A 117 12.77 7.86 -10.23
N LYS A 118 13.58 7.30 -9.32
CA LYS A 118 13.81 5.85 -9.21
C LYS A 118 12.51 5.09 -8.91
N LYS A 119 11.72 5.60 -7.97
CA LYS A 119 10.43 4.99 -7.59
C LYS A 119 9.45 5.02 -8.77
N MET A 120 9.27 6.18 -9.42
CA MET A 120 8.41 6.32 -10.60
C MET A 120 8.83 5.43 -11.77
N LYS A 121 10.15 5.28 -12.01
CA LYS A 121 10.66 4.39 -13.06
C LYS A 121 10.31 2.93 -12.74
N THR A 122 10.55 2.49 -11.51
CA THR A 122 10.20 1.15 -11.03
C THR A 122 8.70 0.88 -11.16
N GLU A 123 7.84 1.82 -10.75
CA GLU A 123 6.38 1.69 -10.86
C GLU A 123 5.91 1.57 -12.31
N LYS A 124 6.49 2.34 -13.24
CA LYS A 124 6.18 2.24 -14.68
C LYS A 124 6.59 0.88 -15.26
N GLU A 125 7.78 0.39 -14.89
CA GLU A 125 8.26 -0.92 -15.32
C GLU A 125 7.36 -2.04 -14.78
N ILE A 126 6.99 -1.99 -13.50
CA ILE A 126 6.04 -2.91 -12.87
C ILE A 126 4.71 -2.90 -13.62
N SER A 127 4.11 -1.72 -13.82
CA SER A 127 2.82 -1.58 -14.50
C SER A 127 2.84 -2.14 -15.93
N ALA A 128 3.95 -1.96 -16.66
CA ALA A 128 4.11 -2.53 -17.99
C ALA A 128 4.17 -4.07 -17.97
N ILE A 129 4.86 -4.66 -16.99
CA ILE A 129 4.95 -6.11 -16.85
C ILE A 129 3.58 -6.69 -16.43
N GLU A 130 2.87 -6.05 -15.51
CA GLU A 130 1.51 -6.44 -15.11
C GLU A 130 0.53 -6.42 -16.29
N ARG A 131 0.59 -5.37 -17.12
CA ARG A 131 -0.26 -5.30 -18.31
C ARG A 131 0.03 -6.41 -19.30
N LYS A 132 1.30 -6.77 -19.50
CA LYS A 132 1.70 -7.89 -20.36
C LYS A 132 1.18 -9.23 -19.80
N ALA A 133 1.25 -9.41 -18.48
CA ALA A 133 0.73 -10.58 -17.79
C ALA A 133 -0.80 -10.71 -17.93
N ASP A 134 -1.52 -9.60 -17.81
CA ASP A 134 -2.98 -9.58 -17.98
C ASP A 134 -3.40 -10.03 -19.38
N LEU A 135 -2.70 -9.54 -20.40
CA LEU A 135 -2.93 -9.95 -21.79
C LEU A 135 -2.63 -11.44 -22.00
N GLU A 136 -1.60 -11.97 -21.35
CA GLU A 136 -1.26 -13.39 -21.39
C GLU A 136 -2.35 -14.24 -20.71
N LEU A 137 -2.84 -13.84 -19.54
CA LEU A 137 -3.94 -14.50 -18.83
C LEU A 137 -5.22 -14.54 -19.67
N GLN A 138 -5.61 -13.40 -20.24
CA GLN A 138 -6.80 -13.29 -21.10
C GLN A 138 -6.70 -14.17 -22.34
N ARG A 139 -5.50 -14.32 -22.91
CA ARG A 139 -5.25 -15.22 -24.04
C ARG A 139 -5.40 -16.69 -23.66
N LEU A 140 -4.92 -17.09 -22.48
CA LEU A 140 -4.93 -18.49 -22.02
C LEU A 140 -6.30 -18.94 -21.49
N TYR A 141 -7.09 -17.99 -20.98
CA TYR A 141 -8.41 -18.19 -20.41
C TYR A 141 -9.42 -17.17 -20.97
N PRO A 142 -9.76 -17.28 -22.27
CA PRO A 142 -10.74 -16.40 -22.87
C PRO A 142 -12.10 -16.61 -22.20
N GLY A 143 -12.63 -15.56 -21.56
CA GLY A 143 -13.92 -15.56 -20.90
C GLY A 143 -13.91 -15.83 -19.38
N GLU A 144 -12.76 -16.13 -18.77
CA GLU A 144 -12.63 -16.07 -17.31
C GLU A 144 -12.23 -14.66 -16.85
N ASP A 145 -12.71 -14.24 -15.68
CA ASP A 145 -12.32 -12.98 -15.08
C ASP A 145 -10.85 -13.03 -14.64
N LYS A 146 -10.03 -12.14 -15.20
CA LYS A 146 -8.60 -12.04 -14.90
C LYS A 146 -8.34 -11.77 -13.42
N ASP A 147 -9.21 -11.03 -12.76
CA ASP A 147 -9.02 -10.69 -11.35
C ASP A 147 -9.33 -11.93 -10.50
N GLU A 148 -10.30 -12.76 -10.90
CA GLU A 148 -10.55 -14.08 -10.29
C GLU A 148 -9.38 -15.06 -10.49
N LEU A 149 -8.75 -15.07 -11.66
CA LEU A 149 -7.55 -15.88 -11.91
C LEU A 149 -6.36 -15.42 -11.06
N LYS A 150 -6.17 -14.10 -10.91
CA LYS A 150 -5.15 -13.53 -10.03
C LYS A 150 -5.40 -13.84 -8.56
N LEU A 151 -6.67 -13.85 -8.11
CA LEU A 151 -7.06 -14.28 -6.76
C LEU A 151 -6.64 -15.73 -6.46
N LYS A 152 -6.57 -16.57 -7.49
CA LYS A 152 -6.13 -17.98 -7.45
C LYS A 152 -4.63 -18.17 -7.63
N GLY A 153 -3.84 -17.09 -7.70
CA GLY A 153 -2.39 -17.15 -7.83
C GLY A 153 -1.86 -17.33 -9.26
N ILE A 154 -2.73 -17.31 -10.28
CA ILE A 154 -2.34 -17.42 -11.69
C ILE A 154 -2.02 -16.03 -12.23
N GLY A 155 -0.80 -15.80 -12.73
CA GLY A 155 -0.38 -14.48 -13.22
C GLY A 155 0.95 -14.00 -12.66
N PHE A 156 1.37 -12.83 -13.14
CA PHE A 156 2.42 -12.03 -12.52
C PHE A 156 1.79 -11.13 -11.44
N TYR A 157 2.53 -10.87 -10.38
CA TYR A 157 2.09 -9.95 -9.33
C TYR A 157 3.28 -9.21 -8.75
N PHE A 158 3.21 -7.88 -8.79
CA PHE A 158 4.24 -6.97 -8.33
C PHE A 158 3.59 -5.94 -7.41
N GLY A 159 3.22 -6.35 -6.20
CA GLY A 159 2.60 -5.45 -5.21
C GLY A 159 2.94 -5.82 -3.77
N ASP A 160 2.97 -4.80 -2.92
CA ASP A 160 3.06 -4.86 -1.46
C ASP A 160 1.65 -4.68 -0.86
N ASP A 161 0.70 -5.57 -1.17
CA ASP A 161 -0.67 -5.41 -0.66
C ASP A 161 -0.98 -6.18 0.63
N ALA A 162 -1.31 -5.39 1.65
CA ALA A 162 -1.74 -5.84 2.97
C ALA A 162 -3.12 -6.51 2.99
N GLN A 163 -4.02 -6.05 2.11
CA GLN A 163 -5.46 -6.15 2.32
C GLN A 163 -6.21 -6.71 1.11
N SER A 164 -5.72 -6.45 -0.10
CA SER A 164 -6.00 -7.26 -1.29
C SER A 164 -4.94 -8.39 -1.32
N SER A 165 -5.01 -9.52 -2.00
CA SER A 165 -6.12 -10.20 -2.66
C SER A 165 -5.67 -11.60 -3.07
N ARG A 166 -5.38 -12.52 -2.14
CA ARG A 166 -5.27 -13.95 -2.47
C ARG A 166 -5.73 -14.79 -1.29
N ARG A 167 -6.80 -15.55 -1.51
CA ARG A 167 -7.20 -16.61 -0.59
C ARG A 167 -6.07 -17.65 -0.61
N PRO A 168 -5.73 -18.27 0.53
CA PRO A 168 -4.90 -19.47 0.48
C PRO A 168 -5.52 -20.49 -0.47
N PHE A 169 -4.71 -21.31 -1.12
CA PHE A 169 -5.23 -22.47 -1.84
C PHE A 169 -6.08 -23.29 -0.87
N ARG A 170 -7.39 -23.37 -1.12
CA ARG A 170 -8.31 -24.11 -0.25
C ARG A 170 -8.65 -25.49 -0.79
N ASN A 171 -8.34 -25.78 -2.07
CA ASN A 171 -8.74 -27.03 -2.71
C ASN A 171 -7.80 -27.46 -3.86
N ARG A 172 -7.93 -28.73 -4.27
CA ARG A 172 -7.21 -29.30 -5.42
C ARG A 172 -7.55 -28.62 -6.75
N SER A 173 -8.75 -28.03 -6.89
CA SER A 173 -9.21 -27.42 -8.14
C SER A 173 -8.36 -26.22 -8.55
N ASP A 174 -7.90 -25.41 -7.60
CA ASP A 174 -7.08 -24.23 -7.88
C ASP A 174 -5.68 -24.63 -8.39
N LEU A 175 -5.09 -25.69 -7.83
CA LEU A 175 -3.80 -26.24 -8.28
C LEU A 175 -3.91 -26.91 -9.66
N THR A 176 -5.04 -27.56 -9.97
CA THR A 176 -5.31 -28.08 -11.32
C THR A 176 -5.39 -26.95 -12.35
N LYS A 177 -5.97 -25.80 -12.01
CA LYS A 177 -5.97 -24.62 -12.89
C LYS A 177 -4.57 -24.07 -13.13
N ILE A 178 -3.70 -24.07 -12.12
CA ILE A 178 -2.29 -23.69 -12.28
C ILE A 178 -1.57 -24.65 -13.23
N ALA A 179 -1.69 -25.95 -13.00
CA ALA A 179 -1.08 -26.95 -13.88
C ALA A 179 -1.58 -26.82 -15.33
N SER A 180 -2.89 -26.63 -15.54
CA SER A 180 -3.45 -26.36 -16.86
C SER A 180 -2.91 -25.05 -17.48
N ALA A 181 -2.73 -24.00 -16.67
CA ALA A 181 -2.15 -22.75 -17.16
C ALA A 181 -0.71 -22.95 -17.64
N ILE A 182 0.09 -23.70 -16.88
CA ILE A 182 1.47 -24.06 -17.22
C ILE A 182 1.51 -24.82 -18.56
N GLU A 183 0.66 -25.83 -18.73
CA GLU A 183 0.57 -26.61 -19.96
C GLU A 183 0.18 -25.75 -21.17
N LYS A 184 -0.67 -24.74 -20.97
CA LYS A 184 -1.05 -23.79 -22.01
C LYS A 184 0.02 -22.73 -22.30
N GLY A 185 1.14 -22.74 -21.57
CA GLY A 185 2.30 -21.88 -21.84
C GLY A 185 2.57 -20.80 -20.81
N MET A 186 1.87 -20.79 -19.67
CA MET A 186 2.09 -19.82 -18.61
C MET A 186 3.52 -19.93 -18.06
N LYS A 187 4.26 -18.82 -18.09
CA LYS A 187 5.67 -18.78 -17.65
C LYS A 187 5.87 -18.39 -16.20
N HIS A 188 4.84 -17.91 -15.51
CA HIS A 188 4.97 -17.47 -14.13
C HIS A 188 3.66 -17.69 -13.38
N PHE A 189 3.77 -18.23 -12.18
CA PHE A 189 2.65 -18.40 -11.27
C PHE A 189 3.12 -18.25 -9.82
N ASN A 190 2.16 -18.00 -8.94
CA ASN A 190 2.38 -17.78 -7.53
C ASN A 190 1.63 -18.81 -6.69
N LEU A 191 2.34 -19.44 -5.76
CA LEU A 191 1.74 -20.31 -4.77
C LEU A 191 1.71 -19.62 -3.39
N LYS A 192 0.56 -19.07 -2.99
CA LYS A 192 0.34 -18.48 -1.66
C LYS A 192 -0.36 -19.46 -0.73
N PHE A 193 0.26 -19.77 0.39
CA PHE A 193 -0.30 -20.66 1.40
C PHE A 193 -0.53 -19.92 2.72
N HIS A 194 -1.61 -20.29 3.40
CA HIS A 194 -1.88 -19.93 4.79
C HIS A 194 -1.63 -21.16 5.63
N PHE A 195 -1.15 -20.93 6.84
CA PHE A 195 -0.86 -21.90 7.88
C PHE A 195 -1.93 -23.03 7.92
N TRP A 196 -1.46 -24.30 7.97
CA TRP A 196 -2.15 -25.55 8.40
C TRP A 196 -2.43 -26.65 7.36
N GLY A 197 -1.79 -26.66 6.18
CA GLY A 197 -2.03 -27.73 5.21
C GLY A 197 -0.77 -28.22 4.52
N ASP A 198 -0.56 -29.53 4.55
CA ASP A 198 0.34 -30.22 3.63
C ASP A 198 -0.08 -29.94 2.20
N ILE A 199 0.88 -29.53 1.38
CA ILE A 199 0.70 -29.61 -0.06
C ILE A 199 1.42 -30.86 -0.52
N ASN A 200 0.65 -31.85 -0.96
CA ASN A 200 1.15 -32.92 -1.79
C ASN A 200 0.23 -33.03 -2.99
N PHE A 201 0.64 -32.40 -4.08
CA PHE A 201 -0.19 -32.26 -5.28
C PHE A 201 0.57 -32.74 -6.50
N GLU A 202 -0.05 -33.64 -7.24
CA GLU A 202 0.44 -34.16 -8.51
C GLU A 202 -0.57 -33.81 -9.61
N CYS A 203 -0.09 -33.21 -10.70
CA CYS A 203 -0.89 -32.93 -11.88
C CYS A 203 -0.05 -33.01 -13.15
N GLY A 204 -0.39 -33.96 -14.01
CA GLY A 204 0.35 -34.25 -15.22
C GLY A 204 1.80 -34.58 -14.89
N ASN A 205 2.72 -33.79 -15.45
CA ASN A 205 4.16 -33.95 -15.25
C ASN A 205 4.69 -33.26 -13.99
N TRP A 206 3.84 -32.53 -13.26
CA TRP A 206 4.25 -31.70 -12.13
C TRP A 206 3.86 -32.31 -10.79
N THR A 207 4.78 -32.25 -9.84
CA THR A 207 4.53 -32.55 -8.43
C THR A 207 4.97 -31.34 -7.60
N PHE A 208 4.08 -30.85 -6.74
CA PHE A 208 4.34 -29.79 -5.79
C PHE A 208 4.19 -30.38 -4.39
N LYS A 209 5.25 -30.28 -3.59
CA LYS A 209 5.28 -30.75 -2.22
C LYS A 209 5.71 -29.64 -1.28
N SER A 210 4.93 -29.36 -0.27
CA SER A 210 5.36 -28.52 0.85
C SER A 210 5.17 -29.40 2.08
N PRO A 211 6.25 -29.91 2.69
CA PRO A 211 6.14 -30.83 3.81
C PRO A 211 5.50 -30.14 5.02
N GLU A 212 4.80 -30.94 5.80
CA GLU A 212 4.33 -30.57 7.13
C GLU A 212 5.49 -29.97 7.93
N LEU A 213 5.21 -28.89 8.65
CA LEU A 213 6.18 -28.29 9.56
C LEU A 213 6.64 -29.35 10.55
N GLN A 214 7.96 -29.59 10.64
CA GLN A 214 8.49 -30.34 11.78
C GLN A 214 8.38 -29.45 13.01
N GLU A 215 7.46 -29.81 13.89
CA GLU A 215 7.34 -29.25 15.24
C GLU A 215 8.65 -29.57 15.99
N LEU A 216 9.38 -28.54 16.43
CA LEU A 216 10.44 -28.71 17.41
C LEU A 216 9.84 -28.76 18.81
N ASP A 217 10.56 -29.36 19.76
CA ASP A 217 10.15 -29.58 21.15
C ASP A 217 9.70 -28.32 21.97
N ASN A 218 9.69 -27.12 21.37
CA ASN A 218 9.43 -25.83 22.01
C ASN A 218 8.36 -24.95 21.31
N ASP A 219 7.43 -25.52 20.53
CA ASP A 219 6.44 -24.75 19.73
C ASP A 219 7.07 -23.76 18.70
N GLU A 220 8.37 -23.94 18.39
CA GLU A 220 9.10 -23.13 17.42
C GLU A 220 9.14 -23.83 16.05
N TYR A 221 8.50 -23.20 15.06
CA TYR A 221 8.55 -23.61 13.66
C TYR A 221 9.78 -23.02 12.98
N THR A 222 10.63 -23.85 12.37
CA THR A 222 11.93 -23.39 11.82
C THR A 222 11.85 -22.82 10.42
N SER A 223 11.06 -23.42 9.51
CA SER A 223 11.09 -23.02 8.11
C SER A 223 9.93 -23.52 7.25
N TRP A 224 9.61 -22.76 6.20
CA TRP A 224 8.79 -23.17 5.08
C TRP A 224 9.64 -23.91 4.05
N LYS A 225 9.16 -25.06 3.57
CA LYS A 225 9.81 -25.80 2.47
C LYS A 225 8.86 -25.96 1.30
N LEU A 226 9.33 -25.75 0.08
CA LEU A 226 8.61 -26.12 -1.14
C LEU A 226 9.52 -26.91 -2.06
N SER A 227 9.05 -28.08 -2.47
CA SER A 227 9.61 -28.86 -3.56
C SER A 227 8.71 -28.82 -4.79
N ILE A 228 9.36 -28.69 -5.95
CA ILE A 228 8.71 -28.74 -7.26
C ILE A 228 9.47 -29.77 -8.09
N LYS A 229 8.76 -30.75 -8.61
CA LYS A 229 9.30 -31.75 -9.53
C LYS A 229 8.55 -31.68 -10.85
N ASN A 230 9.28 -31.78 -11.95
CA ASN A 230 8.72 -31.91 -13.28
C ASN A 230 9.39 -33.06 -14.04
N THR A 231 8.59 -33.91 -14.69
CA THR A 231 9.05 -35.03 -15.54
C THR A 231 9.29 -34.63 -17.00
N ASP A 232 8.79 -33.48 -17.45
CA ASP A 232 9.00 -32.95 -18.80
C ASP A 232 10.34 -32.19 -18.93
N ARG A 233 11.20 -32.71 -19.80
CA ARG A 233 12.56 -32.20 -20.01
C ARG A 233 12.64 -30.81 -20.64
N ARG A 234 11.54 -30.32 -21.22
CA ARG A 234 11.49 -29.00 -21.88
C ARG A 234 11.37 -27.85 -20.90
N PHE A 235 11.06 -28.14 -19.64
CA PHE A 235 10.84 -27.12 -18.63
C PHE A 235 12.01 -27.03 -17.68
N ARG A 236 12.44 -25.80 -17.43
CA ARG A 236 13.25 -25.41 -16.29
C ARG A 236 12.45 -24.46 -15.44
N TYR A 237 12.72 -24.40 -14.14
CA TYR A 237 12.07 -23.44 -13.27
C TYR A 237 13.05 -22.74 -12.34
N ILE A 238 12.65 -21.56 -11.89
CA ILE A 238 13.25 -20.80 -10.80
C ILE A 238 12.18 -20.54 -9.75
N ALA A 239 12.44 -20.86 -8.48
CA ALA A 239 11.51 -20.64 -7.38
C ALA A 239 12.09 -19.71 -6.30
N ILE A 240 11.27 -18.80 -5.78
CA ILE A 240 11.61 -17.84 -4.71
C ILE A 240 10.44 -17.76 -3.72
N GLY A 241 10.70 -18.08 -2.47
CA GLY A 241 9.79 -17.93 -1.33
C GLY A 241 9.88 -16.57 -0.67
N GLU A 242 8.75 -16.03 -0.26
CA GLU A 242 8.64 -14.73 0.40
C GLU A 242 7.65 -14.83 1.57
N ASN A 243 8.13 -14.55 2.78
CA ASN A 243 7.28 -14.37 3.94
C ASN A 243 6.60 -13.01 3.85
N ILE A 244 5.27 -13.00 3.94
CA ILE A 244 4.44 -11.83 3.79
C ILE A 244 3.75 -11.54 5.12
N ARG A 245 3.89 -10.30 5.60
CA ARG A 245 3.18 -9.82 6.80
C ARG A 245 1.69 -9.70 6.49
N PRO A 246 0.78 -10.31 7.27
CA PRO A 246 -0.65 -10.30 6.98
C PRO A 246 -1.28 -8.91 7.00
N GLY A 247 -0.80 -8.04 7.90
CA GLY A 247 -1.39 -6.72 8.12
C GLY A 247 -0.85 -5.63 7.19
N THR A 248 0.29 -5.85 6.51
CA THR A 248 0.94 -4.85 5.65
C THR A 248 1.26 -5.35 4.24
N GLY A 249 1.29 -6.66 4.00
CA GLY A 249 1.62 -7.22 2.68
C GLY A 249 3.12 -7.18 2.36
N GLU A 250 3.91 -6.58 3.25
CA GLU A 250 5.34 -6.41 3.07
C GLU A 250 6.05 -7.76 3.16
N VAL A 251 7.05 -7.93 2.30
CA VAL A 251 7.97 -9.06 2.34
C VAL A 251 8.90 -8.90 3.54
N SER A 252 8.70 -9.70 4.58
CA SER A 252 9.51 -9.69 5.80
C SER A 252 10.78 -10.53 5.70
N ALA A 253 10.77 -11.54 4.83
CA ALA A 253 11.95 -12.36 4.52
C ALA A 253 11.81 -13.00 3.14
N ARG A 254 12.93 -13.21 2.46
CA ARG A 254 12.99 -13.87 1.15
C ARG A 254 13.92 -15.09 1.22
N SER A 255 13.50 -16.19 0.62
CA SER A 255 14.27 -17.43 0.51
C SER A 255 15.45 -17.26 -0.45
N GLY A 256 16.35 -18.24 -0.43
CA GLY A 256 17.28 -18.45 -1.55
C GLY A 256 16.56 -18.77 -2.86
N ILE A 257 17.31 -18.82 -3.96
CA ILE A 257 16.80 -19.13 -5.30
C ILE A 257 17.05 -20.62 -5.59
N ILE A 258 16.01 -21.34 -6.01
CA ILE A 258 16.19 -22.68 -6.59
C ILE A 258 16.06 -22.64 -8.09
N LYS A 259 16.93 -23.39 -8.76
CA LYS A 259 16.91 -23.57 -10.20
C LYS A 259 16.91 -25.06 -10.47
N SER A 260 15.88 -25.55 -11.17
CA SER A 260 15.80 -26.97 -11.54
C SER A 260 17.08 -27.44 -12.24
N ARG A 261 17.85 -28.35 -11.66
CA ARG A 261 19.11 -28.87 -12.24
C ARG A 261 18.91 -30.08 -13.15
N THR A 262 17.91 -30.90 -12.88
CA THR A 262 17.78 -32.27 -13.40
C THR A 262 16.31 -32.66 -13.43
N VAL A 263 15.93 -33.46 -14.43
CA VAL A 263 14.54 -33.94 -14.58
C VAL A 263 14.34 -35.10 -13.61
N ASN A 264 13.22 -35.10 -12.88
CA ASN A 264 12.85 -36.09 -11.86
C ASN A 264 13.58 -36.01 -10.50
N GLU A 265 14.44 -35.02 -10.26
CA GLU A 265 14.99 -34.80 -8.91
C GLU A 265 14.08 -33.87 -8.10
N GLU A 266 13.95 -34.18 -6.81
CA GLU A 266 13.14 -33.42 -5.85
C GLU A 266 14.06 -32.39 -5.17
N GLU A 267 14.08 -31.16 -5.67
CA GLU A 267 14.77 -30.03 -5.03
C GLU A 267 13.78 -29.27 -4.14
N TYR A 268 14.24 -28.68 -3.03
CA TYR A 268 13.38 -27.95 -2.09
C TYR A 268 13.96 -26.60 -1.70
N VAL A 269 13.14 -25.54 -1.77
CA VAL A 269 13.50 -24.18 -1.35
C VAL A 269 12.99 -23.97 0.06
N GLU A 270 13.84 -23.41 0.90
CA GLU A 270 13.58 -23.21 2.32
C GLU A 270 13.64 -21.72 2.68
N THR A 271 12.73 -21.27 3.52
CA THR A 271 12.77 -19.92 4.10
C THR A 271 12.35 -19.95 5.56
N PRO A 272 12.99 -19.14 6.43
CA PRO A 272 12.62 -19.09 7.85
C PRO A 272 11.12 -18.80 8.00
N HIS A 273 10.48 -19.47 8.95
CA HIS A 273 9.09 -19.19 9.27
C HIS A 273 9.00 -17.90 10.10
N ILE A 274 7.95 -17.11 9.86
CA ILE A 274 7.64 -15.92 10.66
C ILE A 274 6.21 -16.07 11.18
N THR A 275 6.06 -16.02 12.50
CA THR A 275 4.81 -16.26 13.20
C THR A 275 3.69 -15.36 12.69
N GLY A 276 2.55 -15.98 12.37
CA GLY A 276 1.36 -15.29 11.88
C GLY A 276 1.39 -14.93 10.39
N GLY A 277 2.46 -15.22 9.64
CA GLY A 277 2.63 -14.80 8.24
C GLY A 277 2.06 -15.73 7.16
N PHE A 278 1.96 -15.21 5.92
CA PHE A 278 1.75 -16.03 4.71
C PHE A 278 3.08 -16.32 4.03
N ILE A 279 3.19 -17.46 3.34
CA ILE A 279 4.29 -17.73 2.40
C ILE A 279 3.79 -17.59 0.96
N ARG A 280 4.52 -16.86 0.13
CA ARG A 280 4.33 -16.80 -1.33
C ARG A 280 5.54 -17.41 -2.03
N TRP A 281 5.31 -18.41 -2.87
CA TRP A 281 6.30 -18.96 -3.77
C TRP A 281 6.09 -18.42 -5.19
N ASN A 282 7.03 -17.62 -5.67
CA ASN A 282 7.07 -17.12 -7.03
C ASN A 282 7.82 -18.14 -7.88
N VAL A 283 7.16 -18.72 -8.88
CA VAL A 283 7.75 -19.78 -9.73
C VAL A 283 7.78 -19.32 -11.18
N PHE A 284 8.99 -19.19 -11.71
CA PHE A 284 9.26 -18.76 -13.08
C PHE A 284 9.68 -19.97 -13.91
N LEU A 285 8.99 -20.21 -15.02
CA LEU A 285 9.27 -21.28 -15.96
C LEU A 285 10.04 -20.76 -17.17
N THR A 286 11.06 -21.50 -17.55
CA THR A 286 11.83 -21.31 -18.78
C THR A 286 11.60 -22.51 -19.67
N PHE A 287 11.17 -22.25 -20.90
CA PHE A 287 11.05 -23.26 -21.95
C PHE A 287 12.41 -23.36 -22.65
N LEU A 288 12.95 -24.58 -22.73
CA LEU A 288 14.15 -24.92 -23.51
C LEU A 288 13.81 -25.21 -24.96
#